data_AF-A0A7J2NP75-F1
#
_entry.id   AF-A0A7J2NP75-F1
#
_cell.length_a   1.000
_cell.length_b   1.000
_cell.length_c   1.000
_cell.angle_alpha   90.00
_cell.angle_beta   90.00
_cell.angle_gamma   90.00
#
_symmetry.space_group_name_H-M   'P 1'
#
loop_
_entity.id
_entity.type
_entity.pdbx_description
1 polymer ?
#
loop_
_entity_poly.entity_id
_entity_poly.type
_entity_poly.pdbx_seq_one_letter_code
_entity_poly.pdbx_strand_id
1 'polypeptide(L)' 'MSQQAWEGLVQRLVRGGILRSPNVIRALRHVPREPFLPENVKGNAATDCPLPI' A
#
# COMPACT_ATOMS: atom_id res chain seq x y z
N MET A 1 3.85 -1.71 -10.39
CA MET A 1 4.18 -0.65 -9.40
C MET A 1 5.48 -1.06 -8.72
N SER A 2 6.36 -0.11 -8.38
CA SER A 2 7.68 -0.47 -7.84
C SER A 2 7.59 -0.83 -6.37
N GLN A 3 8.33 -1.87 -5.96
CA GLN A 3 8.42 -2.27 -4.54
C GLN A 3 8.79 -1.11 -3.60
N GLN A 4 9.58 -0.15 -4.10
CA GLN A 4 9.94 1.06 -3.37
C GLN A 4 8.75 1.98 -3.08
N ALA A 5 7.82 2.15 -4.03
CA ALA A 5 6.64 2.98 -3.84
C ALA A 5 5.71 2.41 -2.76
N TRP A 6 5.54 1.08 -2.74
CA TRP A 6 4.74 0.40 -1.73
C TRP A 6 5.35 0.50 -0.32
N GLU A 7 6.65 0.24 -0.19
CA GLU A 7 7.34 0.39 1.10
C GLU A 7 7.28 1.85 1.59
N GLY A 8 7.38 2.82 0.67
CA GLY A 8 7.19 4.24 0.97
C GLY A 8 5.80 4.57 1.53
N LEU A 9 4.74 3.99 0.95
CA LEU A 9 3.38 4.11 1.49
C LEU A 9 3.30 3.53 2.90
N VAL A 10 3.75 2.28 3.10
CA VAL A 10 3.69 1.61 4.40
C VAL A 10 4.43 2.41 5.46
N GLN A 11 5.62 2.92 5.17
CA GLN A 11 6.37 3.76 6.10
C GLN A 11 5.67 5.07 6.46
N ARG A 12 5.02 5.73 5.50
CA ARG A 12 4.23 6.95 5.78
C ARG A 12 3.06 6.64 6.71
N LEU A 13 2.35 5.54 6.48
CA LEU A 13 1.22 5.12 7.31
C LEU A 13 1.65 4.71 8.73
N VAL A 14 2.85 4.13 8.90
CA VAL A 14 3.44 3.86 10.22
C VAL A 14 3.78 5.18 10.93
N ARG A 15 4.48 6.10 10.26
CA ARG A 15 4.83 7.41 10.84
C ARG A 15 3.61 8.25 11.20
N GLY A 16 2.54 8.14 10.42
CA GLY A 16 1.25 8.79 10.68
C GLY A 16 0.43 8.13 11.80
N GLY A 17 0.90 7.04 12.40
CA GLY A 17 0.19 6.34 13.47
C GLY A 17 -1.03 5.55 13.03
N ILE A 18 -1.24 5.37 11.72
CA ILE A 18 -2.35 4.58 11.16
C ILE A 18 -2.06 3.09 11.33
N LEU A 19 -0.87 2.65 10.90
CA LEU A 19 -0.40 1.28 11.10
C LEU A 19 0.37 1.17 12.42
N ARG A 20 -0.26 0.53 13.42
CA ARG A 20 0.29 0.41 14.78
C ARG A 20 0.68 -1.02 15.16
N SER A 21 -0.03 -2.01 14.61
CA SER A 21 0.21 -3.42 14.91
C SER A 21 1.37 -3.96 14.08
N PRO A 22 2.41 -4.55 14.71
CA PRO A 22 3.51 -5.18 13.98
C PRO A 22 3.04 -6.25 12.98
N ASN A 23 1.99 -6.99 13.33
CA ASN A 23 1.43 -8.03 12.46
C ASN A 23 0.76 -7.44 11.23
N VAL A 24 0.04 -6.31 11.38
CA VAL A 24 -0.59 -5.61 10.27
C VAL A 24 0.45 -4.98 9.35
N ILE A 25 1.50 -4.37 9.90
CA ILE A 25 2.61 -3.81 9.13
C ILE A 25 3.29 -4.91 8.30
N ARG A 26 3.56 -6.08 8.91
CA ARG A 26 4.13 -7.23 8.21
C ARG A 26 3.22 -7.71 7.08
N ALA A 27 1.92 -7.83 7.33
CA ALA A 27 0.96 -8.28 6.32
C ALA A 27 0.92 -7.33 5.11
N LEU A 28 0.85 -6.03 5.35
CA LEU A 28 0.86 -5.01 4.29
C LEU A 28 2.17 -5.03 3.48
N ARG A 29 3.33 -5.22 4.13
CA ARG A 29 4.61 -5.36 3.40
C ARG A 29 4.67 -6.64 2.55
N HIS A 30 4.04 -7.72 3.02
CA HIS A 30 4.07 -9.00 2.34
C HIS A 30 3.14 -9.04 1.12
N VAL A 31 1.96 -8.42 1.21
CA VAL A 31 0.93 -8.46 0.17
C VAL A 31 0.65 -7.05 -0.36
N PRO A 32 1.29 -6.62 -1.46
CA PRO A 32 0.98 -5.34 -2.09
C PRO A 32 -0.40 -5.36 -2.73
N ARG A 33 -1.05 -4.19 -2.81
CA ARG A 33 -2.40 -4.04 -3.39
C ARG A 33 -2.45 -4.26 -4.91
N GLU A 34 -1.36 -3.99 -5.64
CA GLU A 34 -1.32 -3.98 -7.12
C GLU A 34 -1.93 -5.22 -7.81
N PRO A 35 -1.66 -6.47 -7.39
CA PRO A 35 -2.17 -7.65 -8.10
C PRO A 35 -3.70 -7.79 -8.05
N PHE A 36 -4.35 -7.07 -7.12
CA PHE A 36 -5.80 -7.11 -6.92
C PHE A 36 -6.54 -5.98 -7.65
N LEU A 37 -5.81 -5.15 -8.43
CA LEU A 37 -6.37 -3.98 -9.08
C LEU A 37 -6.52 -4.17 -10.60
N PRO A 38 -7.57 -3.59 -11.22
CA PRO A 38 -7.66 -3.45 -12.67
C PRO A 38 -6.47 -2.67 -13.25
N GLU A 39 -6.07 -3.01 -14.49
CA GLU A 39 -4.85 -2.49 -15.12
C GLU A 39 -4.81 -0.95 -15.17
N ASN A 40 -5.95 -0.31 -15.44
CA ASN A 40 -6.08 1.14 -15.53
C ASN A 40 -5.83 1.89 -14.21
N VAL A 41 -5.84 1.22 -13.06
CA VAL A 41 -5.60 1.83 -11.75
C VAL A 41 -4.39 1.27 -11.00
N LYS A 42 -3.70 0.26 -11.54
CA LYS A 42 -2.49 -0.33 -10.91
C LYS A 42 -1.39 0.69 -10.64
N GLY A 43 -1.26 1.72 -11.48
CA GLY A 43 -0.32 2.83 -11.25
C GLY A 43 -0.55 3.57 -9.93
N ASN A 44 -1.80 3.57 -9.43
CA ASN A 44 -2.20 4.22 -8.18
C ASN A 44 -2.19 3.27 -6.98
N ALA A 45 -1.66 2.04 -7.13
CA ALA A 45 -1.71 1.03 -6.07
C ALA A 45 -1.08 1.49 -4.74
N ALA A 46 -0.06 2.35 -4.78
CA ALA A 46 0.60 2.90 -3.58
C ALA A 46 0.09 4.29 -3.14
N THR A 47 -0.99 4.79 -3.75
CA THR A 47 -1.64 6.04 -3.35
C THR A 47 -2.64 5.78 -2.23
N ASP A 48 -2.55 6.55 -1.14
CA ASP A 48 -3.47 6.48 -0.01
C ASP A 48 -4.78 7.22 -0.33
N CYS A 49 -5.56 6.66 -1.24
CA CYS A 49 -6.87 7.16 -1.62
C CYS A 49 -7.80 6.03 -2.09
N PRO A 50 -9.11 6.26 -2.06
CA PRO A 50 -10.07 5.42 -2.79
C PRO A 50 -9.72 5.37 -4.27
N LEU A 51 -9.93 4.21 -4.90
CA LEU A 51 -9.80 4.03 -6.34
C LEU A 51 -11.19 3.88 -6.97
N PRO A 52 -11.45 4.47 -8.15
CA PRO A 52 -12.70 4.30 -8.87
C PRO A 52 -12.69 2.95 -9.61
N ILE A 53 -13.10 1.88 -8.92
CA ILE A 53 -13.10 0.49 -9.42
C ILE A 53 -14.44 -0.20 -9.18
#